data_AF-A0A9X9AEE7-F1
#
_entry.id   AF-A0A9X9AEE7-F1
#
_cell.length_a   1.000
_cell.length_b   1.000
_cell.length_c   1.000
_cell.angle_alpha   90.00
_cell.angle_beta   90.00
_cell.angle_gamma   90.00
#
_symmetry.space_group_name_H-M   'P 1'
#
loop_
_entity.id
_entity.type
_entity.pdbx_description
1 polymer ?
#
loop_
_entity_poly.entity_id
_entity_poly.type
_entity_poly.pdbx_seq_one_letter_code
_entity_poly.pdbx_strand_id
1 'polypeptide(L)'
;MSLNMYLGEVQSQTQSMNAICNATIQSMEQAIQSIDAFAIDTVLQGQTYSSAKAYLVQTFRPLAQGIICLCEELIRQNEAFP
;
A
#
# COMPACT_ATOMS: atom_id res chain seq x y z
N MET A 1 7.19 37.95 -1.03
CA MET A 1 6.56 37.19 -2.13
C MET A 1 7.12 35.78 -2.31
N SER A 2 8.29 35.43 -1.76
CA SER A 2 8.85 34.06 -1.81
C SER A 2 8.18 33.08 -0.83
N LEU A 3 7.87 33.50 0.41
CA LEU A 3 7.29 32.63 1.44
C LEU A 3 5.96 31.97 1.03
N ASN A 4 5.04 32.71 0.39
CA ASN A 4 3.76 32.15 -0.08
C ASN A 4 3.93 31.19 -1.27
N MET A 5 4.98 31.35 -2.08
CA MET A 5 5.29 30.46 -3.21
C MET A 5 5.86 29.12 -2.72
N TYR A 6 6.81 29.16 -1.78
CA TYR A 6 7.32 27.95 -1.13
C TYR A 6 6.24 27.22 -0.33
N LEU A 7 5.37 27.95 0.38
CA LEU A 7 4.26 27.34 1.13
C LEU A 7 3.26 26.64 0.18
N GLY A 8 2.93 27.25 -0.96
CA GLY A 8 2.06 26.64 -1.97
C GLY A 8 2.66 25.41 -2.66
N GLU A 9 3.97 25.41 -2.93
CA GLU A 9 4.68 24.24 -3.45
C GLU A 9 4.72 23.10 -2.42
N VAL A 10 5.00 23.39 -1.15
CA VAL A 10 4.95 22.41 -0.06
C VAL A 10 3.54 21.82 0.07
N GLN A 11 2.50 22.66 0.03
CA GLN A 11 1.10 22.19 0.12
C GLN A 11 0.71 21.29 -1.05
N SER A 12 1.12 21.64 -2.28
CA SER A 12 0.89 20.82 -3.47
C SER A 12 1.65 19.49 -3.42
N GLN A 13 2.89 19.51 -2.90
CA GLN A 13 3.70 18.30 -2.72
C GLN A 13 3.10 17.36 -1.67
N THR A 14 2.62 17.91 -0.55
CA THR A 14 1.91 17.15 0.49
C THR A 14 0.62 16.51 -0.04
N GLN A 15 -0.18 17.26 -0.81
CA GLN A 15 -1.39 16.73 -1.44
C GLN A 15 -1.10 15.61 -2.44
N SER A 16 -0.07 15.79 -3.28
CA SER A 16 0.39 14.78 -4.22
C SER A 16 0.88 13.51 -3.50
N MET A 17 1.62 13.69 -2.41
CA MET A 17 2.14 12.58 -1.61
C MET A 17 1.02 11.79 -0.92
N ASN A 18 0.02 12.48 -0.35
CA ASN A 18 -1.14 11.81 0.25
C ASN A 18 -1.98 11.09 -0.81
N ALA A 19 -2.13 11.66 -2.01
CA ALA A 19 -2.82 11.01 -3.11
C ALA A 19 -2.11 9.71 -3.54
N ILE A 20 -0.78 9.72 -3.65
CA ILE A 20 0.01 8.53 -3.97
C ILE A 20 -0.12 7.48 -2.85
N CYS A 21 -0.02 7.89 -1.58
CA CYS A 21 -0.14 6.97 -0.44
C CYS A 21 -1.53 6.33 -0.41
N ASN A 22 -2.59 7.10 -0.58
CA ASN A 22 -3.97 6.58 -0.63
C ASN A 22 -4.20 5.61 -1.80
N ALA A 23 -3.71 5.93 -3.00
CA ALA A 23 -3.78 5.03 -4.15
C ALA A 23 -2.99 3.73 -3.91
N THR A 24 -1.84 3.84 -3.24
CA THR A 24 -1.01 2.68 -2.89
C THR A 24 -1.69 1.80 -1.85
N ILE A 25 -2.30 2.39 -0.82
CA ILE A 25 -3.09 1.66 0.20
C ILE A 25 -4.20 0.86 -0.48
N GLN A 26 -5.03 1.50 -1.30
CA GLN A 26 -6.13 0.84 -2.02
C GLN A 26 -5.63 -0.31 -2.91
N SER A 27 -4.51 -0.09 -3.60
CA SER A 27 -3.91 -1.13 -4.47
C SER A 27 -3.40 -2.32 -3.65
N MET A 28 -2.79 -2.08 -2.50
CA MET A 28 -2.31 -3.15 -1.61
C MET A 28 -3.45 -3.90 -0.93
N GLU A 29 -4.54 -3.23 -0.56
CA GLU A 29 -5.76 -3.89 -0.06
C GLU A 29 -6.35 -4.83 -1.11
N GLN A 30 -6.44 -4.40 -2.37
CA GLN A 30 -6.88 -5.25 -3.49
C GLN A 30 -5.93 -6.44 -3.72
N ALA A 31 -4.62 -6.22 -3.60
CA ALA A 31 -3.63 -7.29 -3.70
C ALA A 31 -3.80 -8.33 -2.57
N ILE A 32 -4.02 -7.88 -1.33
CA ILE A 32 -4.28 -8.78 -0.18
C ILE A 32 -5.56 -9.58 -0.41
N GLN A 33 -6.65 -8.94 -0.84
CA GLN A 33 -7.91 -9.63 -1.15
C GLN A 33 -7.72 -10.69 -2.24
N SER A 34 -6.94 -10.38 -3.28
CA SER A 34 -6.63 -11.31 -4.36
C SER A 34 -5.78 -12.50 -3.88
N ILE A 35 -4.80 -12.25 -3.00
CA ILE A 35 -3.99 -13.31 -2.37
C ILE A 35 -4.88 -14.20 -1.50
N ASP A 36 -5.76 -13.61 -0.68
CA ASP A 36 -6.64 -14.36 0.21
C ASP A 36 -7.63 -15.23 -0.58
N ALA A 37 -8.20 -14.70 -1.67
CA ALA A 37 -9.05 -15.46 -2.59
C ALA A 37 -8.29 -16.61 -3.26
N PHE A 38 -7.07 -16.36 -3.76
CA PHE A 38 -6.23 -17.40 -4.36
C PHE A 38 -5.83 -18.49 -3.34
N ALA A 39 -5.58 -18.12 -2.09
CA ALA A 39 -5.18 -19.05 -1.05
C ALA A 39 -6.28 -20.05 -0.69
N ILE A 40 -7.55 -19.62 -0.67
CA ILE A 40 -8.70 -20.49 -0.36
C ILE A 40 -9.26 -21.24 -1.56
N ASP A 41 -8.83 -20.90 -2.78
CA ASP A 41 -9.26 -21.59 -4.00
C ASP A 41 -8.97 -23.09 -3.89
N THR A 42 -9.98 -23.93 -4.18
CA THR A 42 -9.85 -25.39 -4.07
C THR A 42 -9.72 -26.07 -5.43
N VAL A 43 -9.87 -25.33 -6.53
CA VAL A 43 -9.78 -25.85 -7.91
C VAL A 43 -8.32 -26.05 -8.30
N LEU A 44 -7.45 -25.10 -7.97
CA LEU A 44 -6.02 -25.14 -8.26
C LEU A 44 -5.28 -25.94 -7.20
N GLN A 45 -4.92 -27.18 -7.55
CA GLN A 45 -4.30 -28.16 -6.67
C GLN A 45 -2.95 -28.67 -7.20
N GLY A 46 -2.18 -29.32 -6.33
CA GLY A 46 -0.86 -29.86 -6.65
C GLY A 46 0.28 -29.01 -6.10
N GLN A 47 1.48 -29.59 -6.07
CA GLN A 47 2.64 -29.02 -5.36
C GLN A 47 2.97 -27.58 -5.79
N THR A 48 2.88 -27.28 -7.09
CA THR A 48 3.16 -25.94 -7.64
C THR A 48 2.19 -24.88 -7.10
N TYR A 49 0.90 -25.19 -7.05
CA TYR A 49 -0.09 -24.24 -6.52
C TYR A 49 -0.01 -24.15 -5.00
N SER A 50 0.24 -25.26 -4.31
CA SER A 50 0.44 -25.25 -2.85
C SER A 50 1.64 -24.39 -2.44
N SER A 51 2.77 -24.50 -3.15
CA SER A 51 3.94 -23.66 -2.86
C SER A 51 3.70 -22.19 -3.21
N ALA A 52 3.02 -21.89 -4.32
CA ALA A 52 2.66 -20.54 -4.69
C ALA A 52 1.71 -19.88 -3.67
N LYS A 53 0.66 -20.59 -3.23
CA LYS A 53 -0.26 -20.13 -2.18
C LYS A 53 0.49 -19.84 -0.88
N ALA A 54 1.32 -20.78 -0.44
CA ALA A 54 2.13 -20.60 0.77
C ALA A 54 3.06 -19.37 0.66
N TYR A 55 3.77 -19.21 -0.46
CA TYR A 55 4.67 -18.09 -0.68
C TYR A 55 3.93 -16.74 -0.72
N LEU A 56 2.80 -16.66 -1.41
CA LEU A 56 2.00 -15.43 -1.48
C LEU A 56 1.43 -15.04 -0.11
N VAL A 57 0.91 -16.00 0.65
CA VAL A 57 0.35 -15.76 1.99
C VAL A 57 1.43 -15.43 3.01
N GLN A 58 2.59 -16.11 2.98
CA GLN A 58 3.63 -15.95 4.00
C GLN A 58 4.59 -14.80 3.71
N THR A 59 4.76 -14.39 2.44
CA THR A 59 5.74 -13.36 2.05
C THR A 59 5.06 -12.10 1.51
N PHE A 60 4.21 -12.24 0.49
CA PHE A 60 3.65 -11.08 -0.21
C PHE A 60 2.54 -10.39 0.58
N ARG A 61 1.70 -11.15 1.29
CA ARG A 61 0.65 -10.57 2.12
C ARG A 61 1.21 -9.71 3.26
N PRO A 62 2.20 -10.15 4.06
CA PRO A 62 2.85 -9.28 5.04
C PRO A 62 3.57 -8.09 4.42
N LEU A 63 4.19 -8.24 3.23
CA LEU A 63 4.81 -7.13 2.52
C LEU A 63 3.78 -6.05 2.14
N ALA A 64 2.63 -6.45 1.58
CA ALA A 64 1.55 -5.52 1.25
C ALA A 64 1.03 -4.78 2.50
N GLN A 65 0.89 -5.48 3.62
CA GLN A 65 0.55 -4.86 4.90
C GLN A 65 1.62 -3.87 5.39
N GLY A 66 2.90 -4.20 5.21
CA GLY A 66 4.00 -3.30 5.53
C GLY A 66 4.00 -2.03 4.68
N ILE A 67 3.68 -2.15 3.39
CA ILE A 67 3.53 -0.99 2.48
C ILE A 67 2.34 -0.12 2.91
N ILE A 68 1.19 -0.71 3.27
CA ILE A 68 0.04 0.03 3.80
C ILE A 68 0.45 0.82 5.05
N CYS A 69 1.08 0.17 6.02
CA CYS A 69 1.54 0.81 7.26
C CYS A 69 2.49 1.98 6.99
N LEU A 70 3.42 1.84 6.04
CA LEU A 70 4.31 2.92 5.63
C LEU A 70 3.54 4.10 5.02
N CYS A 71 2.58 3.83 4.14
CA CYS A 71 1.75 4.87 3.53
C CYS A 71 0.90 5.61 4.56
N GLU A 72 0.30 4.91 5.52
CA GLU A 72 -0.46 5.50 6.62
C GLU A 72 0.43 6.42 7.47
N GLU A 73 1.65 5.98 7.80
CA GLU A 73 2.60 6.78 8.56
C GLU A 73 3.06 8.02 7.77
N LEU A 74 3.30 7.88 6.46
CA LEU A 74 3.66 9.01 5.60
C LEU A 74 2.54 10.06 5.53
N ILE A 75 1.28 9.65 5.43
CA ILE A 75 0.12 10.55 5.49
C ILE A 75 0.08 11.24 6.85
N ARG A 76 0.23 10.49 7.95
CA ARG A 76 0.21 11.04 9.31
C ARG A 76 1.30 12.09 9.53
N GLN A 77 2.52 11.83 9.05
CA GLN A 77 3.64 12.77 9.14
C GLN A 77 3.40 14.02 8.29
N ASN A 78 2.81 13.85 7.10
CA ASN A 78 2.43 14.95 6.22
C ASN A 78 1.36 15.86 6.84
N GLU A 79 0.38 15.29 7.56
CA GLU A 79 -0.66 16.06 8.26
C GLU A 79 -0.15 16.74 9.54
N ALA A 80 0.94 16.22 10.12
CA ALA A 80 1.61 16.82 11.29
C ALA A 80 2.55 17.99 10.93
N PHE A 81 2.82 18.23 9.64
CA PHE A 81 3.62 19.35 9.17
C PHE A 81 2.78 20.65 9.15
N PRO A 82 3.22 21.75 9.79
CA PRO A 82 2.47 23.00 9.90
C PRO A 82 2.40 23.83 8.60
#